data_AF-A0A3P7K6Q0-F1
#
_entry.id   AF-A0A3P7K6Q0-F1
#
_cell.length_a   1.000
_cell.length_b   1.000
_cell.length_c   1.000
_cell.angle_alpha   90.00
_cell.angle_beta   90.00
_cell.angle_gamma   90.00
#
_symmetry.space_group_name_H-M   'P 1'
#
loop_
_entity.id
_entity.type
_entity.pdbx_description
1 polymer ?
#
loop_
_entity_poly.entity_id
_entity_poly.type
_entity_poly.pdbx_seq_one_letter_code
_entity_poly.pdbx_strand_id
1 'polypeptide(L)'
;MSPKKECTTRSTSLQAKDSRIGIIGKGVIACGLAATIGIRYSACRKQFGPAKGEEIPVLDYPLQRHRLFPFLAGHFTLRTFQNKFWEHFTGYMMRVMQGEKSTELADFAKEIHALSSSAKPVAT
;
A
#
# COMPACT_ATOMS: atom_id res chain seq x y z
N MET A 1 20.43 24.06 24.66
CA MET A 1 19.44 24.19 23.56
C MET A 1 18.04 24.12 24.17
N SER A 2 17.14 25.03 23.81
CA SER A 2 15.88 25.27 24.55
C SER A 2 14.80 24.21 24.28
N PRO A 3 14.01 23.80 25.30
CA PRO A 3 13.03 22.71 25.21
C PRO A 3 11.90 22.92 24.17
N LYS A 4 11.60 24.17 23.81
CA LYS A 4 10.61 24.50 22.76
C LYS A 4 11.04 24.05 21.35
N LYS A 5 12.34 24.10 21.01
CA LYS A 5 12.83 23.66 19.69
C LYS A 5 12.74 22.15 19.50
N GLU A 6 12.88 21.40 20.59
CA GLU A 6 12.82 19.94 20.57
C GLU A 6 11.39 19.42 20.36
N CYS A 7 10.39 20.09 20.95
CA CYS A 7 8.98 19.76 20.77
C CYS A 7 8.50 19.98 19.31
N THR A 8 8.87 21.10 18.68
CA THR A 8 8.50 21.41 17.29
C THR A 8 9.17 20.47 16.28
N THR A 9 10.40 20.05 16.54
CA THR A 9 11.11 19.08 15.69
C THR A 9 10.50 17.67 15.81
N ARG A 10 10.06 17.28 17.02
CA ARG A 10 9.37 16.00 17.25
C ARG A 10 7.99 15.97 16.58
N SER A 11 7.19 17.04 16.69
CA SER A 11 5.85 17.10 16.07
C SER A 11 5.90 17.06 14.54
N THR A 12 6.86 17.75 13.92
CA THR A 12 7.08 17.73 12.46
C THR A 12 7.56 16.37 11.96
N SER A 13 8.42 15.68 12.72
CA SER A 13 8.88 14.32 12.38
C SER A 13 7.79 13.25 12.46
N LEU A 14 6.80 13.41 13.36
CA LEU A 14 5.60 12.59 13.42
C LEU A 14 4.70 12.85 12.20
N GLN A 15 4.42 14.12 11.91
CA GLN A 15 3.57 14.53 10.77
C GLN A 15 4.09 14.00 9.42
N ALA A 16 5.41 13.97 9.23
CA ALA A 16 6.02 13.43 8.01
C ALA A 16 5.83 11.90 7.88
N LYS A 17 5.80 11.15 8.99
CA LYS A 17 5.60 9.69 8.98
C LYS A 17 4.15 9.34 8.63
N ASP A 18 3.18 10.05 9.20
CA ASP A 18 1.75 9.86 8.97
C ASP A 18 1.37 10.02 7.48
N SER A 19 1.99 10.98 6.80
CA SER A 19 1.72 11.26 5.38
C SER A 19 2.05 10.08 4.45
N ARG A 20 3.11 9.32 4.75
CA ARG A 20 3.58 8.20 3.90
C ARG A 20 2.65 7.00 4.00
N ILE A 21 2.14 6.72 5.19
CA ILE A 21 1.21 5.63 5.45
C ILE A 21 -0.10 5.85 4.69
N GLY A 22 -0.57 7.10 4.64
CA GLY A 22 -1.72 7.49 3.82
C GLY A 22 -1.48 7.27 2.33
N ILE A 23 -0.29 7.61 1.82
CA ILE A 23 0.08 7.39 0.41
C ILE A 23 0.09 5.90 0.06
N ILE A 24 0.68 5.06 0.90
CA ILE A 24 0.67 3.59 0.72
C ILE A 24 -0.78 3.09 0.61
N GLY A 25 -1.66 3.54 1.52
CA GLY A 25 -3.07 3.18 1.50
C GLY A 25 -3.78 3.58 0.20
N LYS A 26 -3.50 4.77 -0.33
CA LYS A 26 -4.05 5.22 -1.63
C LYS A 26 -3.55 4.37 -2.79
N GLY A 27 -2.27 4.00 -2.78
CA GLY A 27 -1.66 3.13 -3.79
C GLY A 27 -2.32 1.75 -3.84
N VAL A 28 -2.58 1.15 -2.67
CA VAL A 28 -3.32 -0.13 -2.56
C VAL A 28 -4.71 -0.04 -3.20
N ILE A 29 -5.45 1.02 -2.93
CA ILE A 29 -6.79 1.24 -3.50
C ILE A 29 -6.71 1.40 -5.02
N ALA A 30 -5.77 2.22 -5.51
CA ALA A 30 -5.57 2.44 -6.94
C ALA A 30 -5.24 1.14 -7.68
N CYS A 31 -4.33 0.33 -7.12
CA CYS A 31 -3.98 -0.98 -7.67
C CYS A 31 -5.19 -1.92 -7.73
N GLY A 32 -6.02 -1.94 -6.68
CA GLY A 32 -7.24 -2.76 -6.64
C GLY A 32 -8.27 -2.35 -7.69
N LEU A 33 -8.48 -1.04 -7.86
CA LEU A 33 -9.37 -0.50 -8.90
C LEU A 33 -8.85 -0.83 -10.30
N ALA A 34 -7.56 -0.58 -10.57
CA ALA A 34 -6.94 -0.86 -11.87
C ALA A 34 -7.01 -2.36 -12.22
N ALA A 35 -6.68 -3.25 -11.27
CA ALA A 35 -6.77 -4.69 -11.47
C ALA A 35 -8.22 -5.13 -11.74
N THR A 36 -9.18 -4.60 -10.98
CA THR A 36 -10.61 -4.92 -11.16
C THR A 36 -11.12 -4.51 -12.54
N ILE A 37 -10.81 -3.29 -12.98
CA ILE A 37 -11.20 -2.78 -14.30
C ILE A 37 -10.54 -3.63 -15.39
N GLY A 38 -9.23 -3.86 -15.31
CA GLY A 38 -8.47 -4.61 -16.31
C GLY A 38 -8.95 -6.05 -16.47
N ILE A 39 -9.24 -6.75 -15.37
CA ILE A 39 -9.71 -8.13 -15.39
C ILE A 39 -11.14 -8.22 -15.93
N ARG A 40 -12.06 -7.38 -15.45
CA ARG A 40 -13.46 -7.40 -15.92
C ARG A 40 -13.55 -7.07 -17.40
N TYR A 41 -12.82 -6.04 -17.84
CA TYR A 41 -12.78 -5.70 -19.25
C TYR A 41 -12.20 -6.83 -20.09
N SER A 42 -11.10 -7.45 -19.66
CA SER A 42 -10.48 -8.57 -20.38
C SER A 42 -11.38 -9.81 -20.45
N ALA A 43 -12.26 -10.01 -19.46
CA ALA A 43 -13.22 -11.12 -19.46
C ALA A 43 -14.37 -10.90 -20.46
N CYS A 44 -14.84 -9.66 -20.62
CA CYS A 44 -15.94 -9.34 -21.52
C CYS A 44 -15.46 -9.05 -22.95
N ARG A 45 -14.26 -8.50 -23.12
CA ARG A 45 -13.69 -8.18 -24.43
C ARG A 45 -13.27 -9.47 -25.13
N LYS A 46 -13.93 -9.78 -26.24
CA LYS A 46 -13.51 -10.81 -27.18
C LYS A 46 -12.73 -10.15 -28.31
N GLN A 47 -11.59 -10.72 -28.68
CA GLN A 47 -10.78 -10.26 -29.80
C GLN A 47 -9.80 -11.36 -30.22
N PHE A 48 -9.72 -11.58 -31.54
CA PHE A 48 -8.99 -12.71 -32.12
C PHE A 48 -9.58 -14.06 -31.71
N GLY A 49 -9.15 -15.12 -32.38
CA GLY A 49 -9.62 -16.47 -32.12
C GLY A 49 -9.15 -17.42 -33.19
N PRO A 50 -9.55 -18.71 -33.11
CA PRO A 50 -9.28 -19.68 -34.14
C PRO A 50 -9.83 -19.19 -35.49
N ALA A 51 -9.12 -19.46 -36.60
CA ALA A 51 -9.49 -18.96 -37.93
C ALA A 51 -10.91 -19.34 -38.41
N LYS A 52 -11.56 -20.31 -37.77
CA LYS A 52 -12.93 -20.77 -38.03
C LYS A 52 -13.81 -20.84 -36.77
N GLY A 53 -13.44 -20.13 -35.70
CA GLY A 53 -14.14 -20.15 -34.41
C GLY A 53 -14.69 -18.79 -33.99
N GLU A 54 -15.49 -18.78 -32.92
CA GLU A 54 -15.87 -17.53 -32.26
C GLU A 54 -14.64 -16.83 -31.66
N GLU A 55 -14.70 -15.51 -31.58
CA GLU A 55 -13.70 -14.75 -30.84
C GLU A 55 -13.70 -15.17 -29.38
N ILE A 56 -12.50 -15.36 -28.83
CA ILE A 56 -12.33 -15.74 -27.43
C ILE A 56 -12.07 -14.50 -26.57
N PRO A 57 -12.48 -14.51 -25.29
CA PRO A 57 -12.13 -13.46 -24.34
C PRO A 57 -10.63 -13.21 -24.30
N VAL A 58 -10.24 -11.93 -24.23
CA VAL A 58 -8.82 -11.54 -24.17
C VAL A 58 -8.17 -12.09 -22.89
N LEU A 59 -8.94 -12.31 -21.83
CA LEU A 59 -8.47 -12.95 -20.59
C LEU A 59 -8.02 -14.40 -20.79
N ASP A 60 -8.42 -15.08 -21.87
CA ASP A 60 -8.04 -16.48 -22.09
C ASP A 60 -6.63 -16.66 -22.64
N TYR A 61 -6.03 -15.59 -23.17
CA TYR A 61 -4.65 -15.62 -23.61
C TYR A 61 -3.69 -15.66 -22.41
N PRO A 62 -2.74 -16.61 -22.36
CA PRO A 62 -1.77 -16.71 -21.28
C PRO A 62 -0.96 -15.43 -21.05
N LEU A 63 -0.62 -14.70 -22.12
CA LEU A 63 0.07 -13.42 -22.05
C LEU A 63 -0.75 -12.36 -21.31
N GLN A 64 -2.07 -12.29 -21.53
CA GLN A 64 -2.94 -11.35 -20.81
C GLN A 64 -3.04 -11.71 -19.33
N ARG A 65 -3.18 -13.00 -19.00
CA ARG A 65 -3.20 -13.49 -17.62
C ARG A 65 -1.89 -13.16 -16.90
N HIS A 66 -0.76 -13.38 -17.55
CA HIS A 66 0.56 -13.07 -17.00
C HIS A 66 0.75 -11.57 -16.72
N ARG A 67 0.08 -10.69 -17.50
CA ARG A 67 0.14 -9.24 -17.26
C ARG A 67 -0.81 -8.75 -16.18
N LEU A 68 -1.94 -9.42 -15.92
CA LEU A 68 -2.96 -8.93 -14.98
C LEU A 68 -2.89 -9.58 -13.61
N PHE A 69 -2.71 -10.90 -13.55
CA PHE A 69 -2.79 -11.65 -12.29
C PHE A 69 -1.67 -11.32 -11.29
N PRO A 70 -0.43 -11.01 -11.71
CA PRO A 70 0.59 -10.55 -10.76
C PRO A 70 0.22 -9.26 -10.04
N PHE A 71 -0.45 -8.31 -10.71
CA PHE A 71 -0.91 -7.08 -10.05
C PHE A 71 -2.08 -7.35 -9.09
N LEU A 72 -2.96 -8.30 -9.41
CA LEU A 72 -4.00 -8.73 -8.49
C LEU A 72 -3.41 -9.38 -7.23
N ALA A 73 -2.45 -10.29 -7.40
CA ALA A 73 -1.73 -10.90 -6.28
C ALA A 73 -0.97 -9.83 -5.46
N GLY A 74 -0.28 -8.93 -6.15
CA GLY A 74 0.39 -7.76 -5.56
C GLY A 74 -0.57 -6.91 -4.72
N HIS A 75 -1.77 -6.62 -5.21
CA HIS A 75 -2.79 -5.91 -4.46
C HIS A 75 -3.15 -6.61 -3.14
N PHE A 76 -3.39 -7.92 -3.15
CA PHE A 76 -3.73 -8.67 -1.93
C PHE A 76 -2.58 -8.69 -0.91
N THR A 77 -1.34 -8.84 -1.38
CA THR A 77 -0.16 -8.78 -0.51
C THR A 77 0.00 -7.40 0.13
N LEU A 78 -0.08 -6.33 -0.66
CA LEU A 78 0.02 -4.96 -0.18
C LEU A 78 -1.16 -4.58 0.72
N ARG A 79 -2.37 -5.09 0.44
CA ARG A 79 -3.55 -4.87 1.28
C ARG A 79 -3.39 -5.51 2.66
N THR A 80 -2.93 -6.74 2.71
CA THR A 80 -2.67 -7.45 3.97
C THR A 80 -1.58 -6.74 4.78
N PHE A 81 -0.49 -6.36 4.11
CA PHE A 81 0.59 -5.58 4.72
C PHE A 81 0.05 -4.25 5.28
N GLN A 82 -0.69 -3.48 4.50
CA GLN A 82 -1.20 -2.17 4.92
C GLN A 82 -2.16 -2.28 6.10
N ASN A 83 -3.03 -3.29 6.14
CA ASN A 83 -3.93 -3.52 7.28
C ASN A 83 -3.14 -3.76 8.56
N LYS A 84 -2.12 -4.64 8.52
CA LYS A 84 -1.27 -4.92 9.68
C LYS A 84 -0.42 -3.73 10.09
N PHE A 85 0.15 -3.05 9.11
CA PHE A 85 0.94 -1.85 9.37
C PHE A 85 0.10 -0.73 9.99
N TRP A 86 -1.16 -0.59 9.57
CA TRP A 86 -2.11 0.36 10.15
C TRP A 86 -2.50 0.02 11.60
N GLU A 87 -2.77 -1.26 11.91
CA GLU A 87 -3.03 -1.73 13.29
C GLU A 87 -1.86 -1.34 14.22
N HIS A 88 -0.63 -1.66 13.81
CA HIS A 88 0.58 -1.30 14.57
C HIS A 88 0.78 0.22 14.72
N PHE A 89 0.56 0.96 13.63
CA PHE A 89 0.73 2.42 13.62
C PHE A 89 -0.31 3.12 14.53
N THR A 90 -1.57 2.69 14.48
CA THR A 90 -2.62 3.25 15.36
C THR A 90 -2.36 2.97 16.83
N GLY A 91 -1.90 1.75 17.18
CA GLY A 91 -1.48 1.42 18.54
C GLY A 91 -0.31 2.29 19.03
N TYR A 92 0.70 2.50 18.17
CA TYR A 92 1.79 3.44 18.44
C TYR A 92 1.28 4.86 18.67
N MET A 93 0.36 5.34 17.82
CA MET A 93 -0.16 6.70 17.96
C MET A 93 -0.95 6.90 19.25
N MET A 94 -1.73 5.91 19.69
CA MET A 94 -2.42 5.99 20.98
C MET A 94 -1.42 6.14 22.15
N ARG A 95 -0.34 5.35 22.16
CA ARG A 95 0.72 5.43 23.19
C ARG A 95 1.41 6.80 23.20
N VAL A 96 1.69 7.35 22.01
CA VAL A 96 2.25 8.70 21.86
C VAL A 96 1.29 9.77 22.40
N MET A 97 -0.02 9.65 22.09
CA MET A 97 -1.05 10.60 22.56
C MET A 97 -1.26 10.54 24.07
N GLN A 98 -1.07 9.38 24.68
CA GLN A 98 -1.07 9.20 26.15
C GLN A 98 0.18 9.80 26.82
N GLY A 99 1.13 10.32 26.04
CA GLY A 99 2.34 10.96 26.54
C GLY A 99 3.43 9.98 26.99
N GLU A 100 3.35 8.72 26.57
CA GLU A 100 4.36 7.72 26.89
C GLU A 100 5.72 8.11 26.30
N LYS A 101 6.77 8.02 27.11
CA LYS A 101 8.16 8.32 26.73
C LYS A 101 9.06 7.17 27.13
N SER A 102 8.88 6.02 26.48
CA SER A 102 9.72 4.84 26.65
C SER A 102 10.77 4.75 25.53
N THR A 103 11.90 4.09 25.82
CA THR A 103 12.93 3.77 24.83
C THR A 103 12.38 2.87 23.73
N GLU A 104 11.55 1.89 24.13
CA GLU A 104 10.82 0.99 23.23
C GLU A 104 9.97 1.75 22.21
N LEU A 105 9.21 2.76 22.66
CA LEU A 105 8.38 3.58 21.77
C LEU A 105 9.23 4.39 20.78
N ALA A 106 10.41 4.85 21.21
CA ALA A 106 11.35 5.56 20.35
C ALA A 106 11.98 4.64 19.30
N ASP A 107 12.28 3.39 19.65
CA ASP A 107 12.79 2.39 18.72
C ASP A 107 11.72 1.95 17.72
N PHE A 108 10.49 1.72 18.19
CA PHE A 108 9.35 1.45 17.31
C PHE A 108 9.08 2.60 16.32
N ALA A 109 9.26 3.84 16.75
CA ALA A 109 9.16 5.00 15.87
C ALA A 109 10.22 5.01 14.74
N LYS A 110 11.39 4.40 14.96
CA LYS A 110 12.43 4.21 13.91
C LYS A 110 12.02 3.09 12.95
N GLU A 111 11.46 2.00 13.46
CA GLU A 111 10.95 0.88 12.64
C GLU A 111 9.82 1.34 11.71
N ILE A 112 8.82 2.06 12.24
CA ILE A 112 7.74 2.65 11.42
C ILE A 112 8.31 3.55 10.33
N HIS A 113 9.37 4.32 10.65
CA HIS A 113 10.01 5.19 9.67
C HIS A 113 10.70 4.38 8.56
N ALA A 114 11.46 3.34 8.91
CA ALA A 114 12.13 2.48 7.94
C ALA A 114 11.12 1.72 7.04
N LEU A 115 10.07 1.15 7.64
CA LEU A 115 9.02 0.43 6.93
C LEU A 115 8.21 1.35 6.03
N SER A 116 7.75 2.51 6.51
CA SER A 116 7.01 3.47 5.68
C SER A 116 7.85 4.05 4.53
N SER A 117 9.16 4.19 4.73
CA SER A 117 10.08 4.67 3.68
C SER A 117 10.27 3.65 2.56
N SER A 118 10.41 2.38 2.92
CA SER A 118 10.60 1.28 1.95
C SER A 118 9.29 0.84 1.29
N ALA A 119 8.18 0.84 2.02
CA ALA A 119 6.89 0.42 1.50
C ALA A 119 6.27 1.44 0.52
N LYS A 120 6.57 2.73 0.67
CA LYS A 120 6.06 3.77 -0.22
C LYS A 120 6.36 3.49 -1.70
N PRO A 121 7.62 3.36 -2.16
CA PRO A 121 7.94 3.11 -3.57
C PRO A 121 7.46 1.75 -4.09
N VAL A 122 7.14 0.81 -3.20
CA VAL A 122 6.56 -0.49 -3.60
C VAL A 122 5.05 -0.36 -3.83
N ALA A 123 4.37 0.50 -3.07
CA ALA A 123 2.94 0.70 -3.13
C ALA A 123 2.48 1.81 -4.09
N THR A 124 3.38 2.65 -4.60
CA THR A 124 3.12 3.74 -5.55
C THR A 124 3.94 3.61 -6.81
#